data_AF-A0A3M8CR66-F1
#
_entry.id   AF-A0A3M8CR66-F1
#
_cell.length_a   1.000
_cell.length_b   1.000
_cell.length_c   1.000
_cell.angle_alpha   90.00
_cell.angle_beta   90.00
_cell.angle_gamma   90.00
#
_symmetry.space_group_name_H-M   'P 1'
#
loop_
_entity.id
_entity.type
_entity.pdbx_description
1 polymer ?
#
loop_
_entity_poly.entity_id
_entity_poly.type
_entity_poly.pdbx_seq_one_letter_code
_entity_poly.pdbx_strand_id
1 'polypeptide(L)'
;MRIFFQNFKVRLALAFVGLLLIPALIVAILAYHSAKDSIKNEIINAAVENTKLLDGIIDSTIQPKINDMNYFAETITAQSNEDQSMLRKSFTQYVKLHPEVVSVYIGTIDGETIQEPNLLEGVVPAKLTPPAK
;
A
#
# COMPACT_ATOMS: atom_id res chain seq x y z
N MET A 1 55.25 22.38 -20.07
CA MET A 1 55.26 20.96 -19.67
C MET A 1 55.74 20.07 -20.83
N ARG A 2 56.94 20.30 -21.38
CA ARG A 2 57.41 19.60 -22.61
C ARG A 2 58.85 19.06 -22.53
N ILE A 3 59.55 19.30 -21.41
CA ILE A 3 60.99 19.02 -21.26
C ILE A 3 61.24 17.68 -20.52
N PHE A 4 60.29 17.18 -19.72
CA PHE A 4 60.47 15.93 -18.96
C PHE A 4 60.49 14.66 -19.84
N PHE A 5 59.92 14.72 -21.05
CA PHE A 5 59.80 13.59 -21.98
C PHE A 5 61.07 13.29 -22.80
N GLN A 6 62.11 14.13 -22.72
CA GLN A 6 63.34 13.93 -23.50
C GLN A 6 64.34 12.98 -22.83
N ASN A 7 64.13 12.61 -21.57
CA ASN A 7 64.97 11.64 -20.85
C ASN A 7 64.50 10.20 -21.10
N PHE A 8 65.36 9.35 -21.68
CA PHE A 8 65.04 7.96 -22.03
C PHE A 8 64.54 7.13 -20.84
N LYS A 9 65.16 7.31 -19.66
CA LYS A 9 64.75 6.64 -18.40
C LYS A 9 63.32 6.99 -17.98
N VAL A 10 62.93 8.26 -18.13
CA VAL A 10 61.59 8.75 -17.78
C VAL A 10 60.55 8.22 -18.76
N ARG A 11 60.87 8.21 -20.05
CA ARG A 11 59.96 7.72 -21.10
C ARG A 11 59.66 6.23 -20.94
N LEU A 12 60.66 5.43 -20.56
CA LEU A 12 60.48 4.00 -20.29
C LEU A 12 59.64 3.76 -19.03
N ALA A 13 59.91 4.50 -17.94
CA ALA A 13 59.13 4.40 -16.70
C ALA A 13 57.65 4.77 -16.92
N LEU A 14 57.38 5.84 -17.66
CA LEU A 14 56.01 6.27 -17.96
C LEU A 14 55.25 5.24 -18.82
N ALA A 15 55.94 4.56 -19.73
CA ALA A 15 55.34 3.47 -20.52
C ALA A 15 54.93 2.29 -19.64
N PHE A 16 55.78 1.88 -18.68
CA PHE A 16 55.44 0.84 -17.71
C PHE A 16 54.25 1.23 -16.82
N VAL A 17 54.23 2.47 -16.32
CA VAL A 17 53.10 2.97 -15.52
C VAL A 17 51.82 3.01 -16.36
N GLY A 18 51.89 3.48 -17.61
CA GLY A 18 50.73 3.51 -18.51
C GLY A 18 50.21 2.10 -18.82
N LEU A 19 51.10 1.14 -19.07
CA LEU A 19 50.74 -0.26 -19.32
C LEU A 19 49.99 -0.88 -18.13
N LEU A 20 50.30 -0.45 -16.90
CA LEU A 20 49.68 -0.95 -15.68
C LEU A 20 48.40 -0.18 -15.30
N LEU A 21 48.42 1.15 -15.38
CA LEU A 21 47.30 2.00 -14.95
C LEU A 21 46.15 2.02 -15.94
N ILE A 22 46.43 2.10 -17.25
CA ILE A 22 45.37 2.19 -18.27
C ILE A 22 44.37 1.02 -18.16
N PRO A 23 44.80 -0.25 -18.14
CA PRO A 23 43.85 -1.36 -18.01
C PRO A 23 43.14 -1.36 -16.65
N ALA A 24 43.82 -1.00 -15.55
CA ALA A 24 43.22 -0.92 -14.23
C ALA A 24 42.12 0.15 -14.16
N LEU A 25 42.35 1.32 -14.77
CA LEU A 25 41.36 2.41 -14.85
C LEU A 25 40.15 2.01 -15.68
N ILE A 26 40.36 1.30 -16.80
CA ILE A 26 39.26 0.80 -17.62
C ILE A 26 38.37 -0.14 -16.80
N VAL A 27 38.96 -1.12 -16.11
CA VAL A 27 38.20 -2.06 -15.27
C VAL A 27 37.49 -1.32 -14.13
N ALA A 28 38.15 -0.36 -13.49
CA ALA A 28 37.55 0.44 -12.42
C ALA A 28 36.34 1.25 -12.90
N ILE A 29 36.42 1.88 -14.08
CA ILE A 29 35.31 2.63 -14.68
C ILE A 29 34.16 1.67 -14.99
N LEU A 30 34.43 0.54 -15.64
CA LEU A 30 33.40 -0.45 -15.96
C LEU A 30 32.72 -1.00 -14.70
N ALA A 31 33.49 -1.30 -13.66
CA ALA A 31 32.98 -1.76 -12.38
C ALA A 31 32.11 -0.68 -11.72
N TYR A 32 32.53 0.59 -11.75
CA TYR A 32 31.75 1.70 -11.23
C TYR A 32 30.40 1.86 -11.95
N HIS A 33 30.41 1.80 -13.29
CA HIS A 33 29.19 1.87 -14.09
C HIS A 33 28.25 0.70 -13.79
N SER A 34 28.77 -0.52 -13.76
CA SER A 34 27.99 -1.72 -13.45
C SER A 34 27.38 -1.67 -12.05
N ALA A 35 28.17 -1.29 -11.04
CA ALA A 35 27.68 -1.14 -9.67
C ALA A 35 26.60 -0.06 -9.56
N LYS A 36 26.80 1.09 -10.21
CA LYS A 36 25.82 2.18 -10.24
C LYS A 36 24.49 1.72 -10.84
N ASP A 37 24.53 1.05 -11.99
CA ASP A 37 23.32 0.60 -12.68
C ASP A 37 22.61 -0.51 -11.90
N SER A 38 23.36 -1.46 -11.33
CA SER A 38 22.81 -2.51 -10.48
C SER A 38 22.11 -1.93 -9.25
N ILE A 39 22.76 -1.00 -8.54
CA ILE A 39 22.17 -0.37 -7.36
C ILE A 39 20.93 0.44 -7.74
N LYS A 40 20.97 1.20 -8.83
CA LYS A 40 19.81 1.95 -9.32
C LYS A 40 18.63 1.00 -9.60
N ASN A 41 18.89 -0.09 -10.30
CA ASN A 41 17.85 -1.06 -10.63
C ASN A 41 17.30 -1.74 -9.37
N GLU A 42 18.17 -2.10 -8.42
CA GLU A 42 17.76 -2.69 -7.14
C GLU A 42 16.84 -1.74 -6.35
N ILE A 43 17.19 -0.45 -6.27
CA ILE A 43 16.36 0.56 -5.59
C ILE A 43 14.99 0.70 -6.26
N ILE A 44 14.94 0.77 -7.59
CA ILE A 44 13.68 0.90 -8.33
C ILE A 44 12.84 -0.36 -8.17
N ASN A 45 13.46 -1.53 -8.31
CA ASN A 45 12.78 -2.82 -8.17
C ASN A 45 12.21 -3.01 -6.77
N ALA A 46 12.99 -2.69 -5.73
CA ALA A 46 12.53 -2.75 -4.35
C ALA A 46 11.32 -1.81 -4.11
N ALA A 47 11.35 -0.59 -4.67
CA ALA A 47 10.20 0.30 -4.57
C ALA A 47 8.95 -0.26 -5.27
N VAL A 48 9.11 -0.81 -6.48
CA VAL A 48 8.01 -1.43 -7.23
C VAL A 48 7.46 -2.66 -6.49
N GLU A 49 8.34 -3.52 -5.99
CA GLU A 49 7.94 -4.71 -5.22
C GLU A 49 7.19 -4.32 -3.94
N ASN A 50 7.68 -3.32 -3.21
CA ASN A 50 6.99 -2.80 -2.03
C ASN A 50 5.59 -2.29 -2.37
N THR A 51 5.42 -1.55 -3.47
CA THR A 51 4.07 -1.09 -3.89
C THR A 51 3.15 -2.25 -4.25
N LYS A 52 3.65 -3.30 -4.91
CA LYS A 52 2.87 -4.51 -5.23
C LYS A 52 2.49 -5.29 -3.97
N LEU A 53 3.38 -5.37 -2.99
CA LEU A 53 3.08 -5.99 -1.70
C LEU A 53 1.97 -5.22 -0.97
N LEU A 54 2.05 -3.89 -0.96
CA LEU A 54 1.00 -3.04 -0.37
C LEU A 54 -0.33 -3.20 -1.09
N ASP A 55 -0.34 -3.26 -2.42
CA ASP A 55 -1.53 -3.50 -3.23
C ASP A 55 -2.19 -4.85 -2.86
N GLY A 56 -1.39 -5.92 -2.75
CA GLY A 56 -1.86 -7.23 -2.28
C GLY A 56 -2.38 -7.23 -0.84
N ILE A 57 -1.79 -6.43 0.05
CA ILE A 57 -2.29 -6.26 1.43
C ILE A 57 -3.64 -5.53 1.42
N ILE A 58 -3.78 -4.48 0.61
CA ILE A 58 -5.04 -3.74 0.45
C ILE A 58 -6.11 -4.70 -0.06
N ASP A 59 -5.83 -5.43 -1.15
CA ASP A 59 -6.77 -6.41 -1.71
C ASP A 59 -7.16 -7.47 -0.69
N SER A 60 -6.19 -8.11 -0.02
CA SER A 60 -6.49 -9.14 0.97
C SER A 60 -7.25 -8.62 2.20
N THR A 61 -7.18 -7.32 2.49
CA THR A 61 -7.93 -6.69 3.59
C THR A 61 -9.33 -6.26 3.16
N ILE A 62 -9.49 -5.74 1.94
CA ILE A 62 -10.73 -5.14 1.45
C ILE A 62 -11.63 -6.15 0.72
N GLN A 63 -11.07 -7.09 -0.05
CA GLN A 63 -11.87 -8.08 -0.79
C GLN A 63 -12.79 -8.92 0.10
N PRO A 64 -12.36 -9.41 1.29
CA PRO A 64 -13.28 -10.10 2.20
C PRO A 64 -14.45 -9.22 2.63
N LYS A 65 -14.21 -7.93 2.90
CA LYS A 65 -15.26 -6.96 3.29
C LYS A 65 -16.27 -6.74 2.16
N ILE A 66 -15.81 -6.74 0.90
CA ILE A 66 -16.69 -6.68 -0.27
C ILE A 66 -17.54 -7.96 -0.36
N ASN A 67 -16.95 -9.14 -0.12
CA ASN A 67 -17.69 -10.40 -0.11
C ASN A 67 -18.74 -10.43 1.00
N ASP A 68 -18.40 -9.96 2.20
CA ASP A 68 -19.33 -9.84 3.33
C ASP A 68 -20.49 -8.90 2.96
N MET A 69 -20.20 -7.75 2.36
CA MET A 69 -21.21 -6.80 1.88
C MET A 69 -22.14 -7.42 0.84
N ASN A 70 -21.60 -8.16 -0.14
CA ASN A 70 -22.39 -8.85 -1.16
C ASN A 70 -23.30 -9.92 -0.53
N TYR A 71 -22.78 -10.69 0.42
CA TYR A 71 -23.55 -11.68 1.17
C TYR A 71 -24.73 -11.04 1.92
N PHE A 72 -24.49 -9.91 2.60
CA PHE A 72 -25.56 -9.16 3.26
C PHE A 72 -26.56 -8.57 2.27
N ALA A 73 -26.10 -8.02 1.14
CA ALA A 73 -26.97 -7.47 0.11
C ALA A 73 -27.93 -8.54 -0.48
N GLU A 74 -27.41 -9.74 -0.78
CA GLU A 74 -28.23 -10.86 -1.25
C GLU A 74 -29.20 -11.35 -0.17
N THR A 75 -28.74 -11.51 1.08
CA THR A 75 -29.56 -11.99 2.19
C THR A 75 -30.71 -11.04 2.49
N ILE A 76 -30.45 -9.73 2.47
CA ILE A 76 -31.47 -8.71 2.75
C ILE A 76 -32.47 -8.61 1.58
N THR A 77 -32.01 -8.74 0.34
CA THR A 77 -32.91 -8.77 -0.82
C THR A 77 -33.83 -10.00 -0.77
N ALA A 78 -33.35 -11.12 -0.23
CA ALA A 78 -34.13 -12.34 -0.07
C ALA A 78 -35.09 -12.32 1.14
N GLN A 79 -34.73 -11.63 2.24
CA GLN A 79 -35.58 -11.45 3.42
C GLN A 79 -36.34 -10.11 3.34
N SER A 80 -37.50 -10.13 2.69
CA SER A 80 -38.47 -9.02 2.73
C SER A 80 -38.76 -8.60 4.19
N ASN A 81 -38.42 -7.35 4.53
CA ASN A 81 -38.90 -6.41 5.58
C ASN A 81 -39.42 -6.88 6.97
N GLU A 82 -39.73 -8.14 7.20
CA GLU A 82 -40.50 -8.61 8.35
C GLU A 82 -39.63 -8.84 9.61
N ASP A 83 -38.30 -8.89 9.49
CA ASP A 83 -37.40 -9.23 10.60
C ASP A 83 -36.24 -8.23 10.81
N GLN A 84 -36.56 -6.93 10.84
CA GLN A 84 -35.57 -5.87 11.16
C GLN A 84 -34.80 -6.14 12.47
N SER A 85 -35.43 -6.82 13.44
CA SER A 85 -34.80 -7.22 14.70
C SER A 85 -33.71 -8.28 14.52
N MET A 86 -33.90 -9.26 13.62
CA MET A 86 -32.88 -10.25 13.33
C MET A 86 -31.72 -9.64 12.54
N LEU A 87 -32.01 -8.74 11.60
CA LEU A 87 -31.00 -8.00 10.84
C LEU A 87 -30.10 -7.16 11.74
N ARG A 88 -30.68 -6.38 12.67
CA ARG A 88 -29.92 -5.60 13.66
C ARG A 88 -29.02 -6.48 14.53
N LYS A 89 -29.50 -7.65 14.98
CA LYS A 89 -28.68 -8.61 15.75
C LYS A 89 -27.51 -9.13 14.92
N SER A 90 -27.73 -9.46 13.66
CA SER A 90 -26.69 -9.92 12.74
C SER A 90 -25.62 -8.85 12.52
N PHE A 91 -26.02 -7.60 12.27
CA PHE A 91 -25.07 -6.48 12.13
C PHE A 91 -24.31 -6.20 13.42
N THR A 92 -24.98 -6.22 14.57
CA THR A 92 -24.33 -6.07 15.89
C THR A 92 -23.30 -7.16 16.12
N GLN A 93 -23.61 -8.40 15.77
CA GLN A 93 -22.69 -9.53 15.87
C GLN A 93 -21.51 -9.36 14.92
N TYR A 94 -21.75 -8.97 13.68
CA TYR A 94 -20.72 -8.75 12.68
C TYR A 94 -19.74 -7.65 13.13
N VAL A 95 -20.21 -6.49 13.60
CA VAL A 95 -19.31 -5.42 14.09
C VAL A 95 -18.50 -5.87 15.32
N LYS A 96 -19.07 -6.71 16.20
CA LYS A 96 -18.32 -7.28 17.33
C LYS A 96 -17.23 -8.27 16.90
N LEU A 97 -17.46 -9.01 15.83
CA LEU A 97 -16.49 -9.96 15.27
C LEU A 97 -15.41 -9.26 14.41
N HIS A 98 -15.73 -8.09 13.88
CA HIS A 98 -14.88 -7.30 13.00
C HIS A 98 -14.63 -5.90 13.58
N PRO A 99 -13.73 -5.77 14.59
CA PRO A 99 -13.44 -4.47 15.24
C PRO A 99 -12.87 -3.42 14.29
N GLU A 100 -12.37 -3.82 13.12
CA GLU A 100 -11.95 -2.95 12.03
C GLU A 100 -13.12 -2.26 11.29
N VAL A 101 -14.35 -2.74 11.48
CA VAL A 101 -15.56 -2.15 10.88
C VAL A 101 -16.11 -1.08 11.81
N VAL A 102 -16.15 0.16 11.32
CA VAL A 102 -16.67 1.31 12.10
C VAL A 102 -18.19 1.25 12.26
N SER A 103 -18.92 0.96 11.18
CA SER A 103 -20.36 0.72 11.21
C SER A 103 -20.83 0.01 9.96
N VAL A 104 -21.92 -0.74 10.07
CA VAL A 104 -22.66 -1.29 8.93
C VAL A 104 -23.97 -0.53 8.81
N TYR A 105 -24.34 -0.13 7.59
CA TYR A 105 -25.63 0.50 7.32
C TYR A 105 -26.29 -0.07 6.07
N ILE A 106 -27.61 -0.05 6.05
CA ILE A 106 -28.42 -0.25 4.85
C ILE A 106 -29.31 0.98 4.65
N GLY A 107 -29.49 1.39 3.40
CA GLY A 107 -30.46 2.39 2.99
C GLY A 107 -31.49 1.80 2.04
N THR A 108 -32.77 1.99 2.32
CA THR A 108 -33.87 1.63 1.42
C THR A 108 -34.16 2.76 0.45
N ILE A 109 -34.89 2.46 -0.64
CA ILE A 109 -35.32 3.46 -1.63
C ILE A 109 -36.22 4.54 -1.00
N ASP A 110 -36.96 4.16 0.04
CA ASP A 110 -37.87 5.04 0.78
C ASP A 110 -37.14 5.96 1.79
N GLY A 111 -35.81 5.86 1.88
CA GLY A 111 -34.97 6.67 2.77
C GLY A 111 -34.89 6.13 4.20
N GLU A 112 -35.42 4.94 4.48
CA GLU A 112 -35.23 4.28 5.75
C GLU A 112 -33.80 3.73 5.83
N THR A 113 -33.16 3.90 6.99
CA THR A 113 -31.80 3.39 7.22
C THR A 113 -31.74 2.58 8.49
N ILE A 114 -31.01 1.47 8.44
CA ILE A 114 -30.65 0.69 9.62
C ILE A 114 -29.14 0.71 9.71
N GLN A 115 -28.60 1.26 10.80
CA GLN A 115 -27.16 1.38 11.04
C GLN A 115 -26.81 0.83 12.41
N GLU A 116 -25.75 0.02 12.48
CA GLU A 116 -25.20 -0.53 13.72
C GLU A 116 -23.66 -0.47 13.69
N PRO A 117 -22.99 0.01 14.77
CA PRO A 117 -23.54 0.86 15.81
C PRO A 117 -24.00 2.20 15.22
N ASN A 118 -25.03 2.80 15.82
CA ASN A 118 -25.49 4.12 15.43
C ASN A 118 -24.44 5.18 15.82
N LEU A 119 -23.67 5.64 14.83
CA LEU A 119 -22.59 6.61 15.04
C LEU A 119 -23.10 7.97 15.52
N LEU A 120 -24.39 8.27 15.30
CA LEU A 120 -25.02 9.50 15.82
C LEU A 120 -25.37 9.38 17.31
N GLU A 121 -25.55 8.18 17.84
CA GLU A 121 -25.87 7.95 19.26
C GLU A 121 -24.66 8.23 20.19
N GLY A 122 -23.44 8.25 19.63
CA GLY A 122 -22.21 8.63 20.34
C GLY A 122 -21.69 10.05 20.08
N VAL A 123 -22.30 10.80 19.15
CA VAL A 123 -21.90 12.17 18.77
C VAL A 123 -23.01 13.21 19.07
N VAL A 124 -24.23 12.77 19.36
CA VAL A 124 -25.31 13.66 19.81
C VAL A 124 -25.14 13.91 21.32
N PRO A 125 -24.83 15.14 21.76
CA PRO A 125 -24.96 15.47 23.19
C PRO A 125 -26.39 15.16 23.62
N ALA A 126 -26.58 14.64 24.84
CA ALA A 126 -27.80 14.08 25.44
C ALA A 126 -29.04 15.00 25.52
N LYS A 127 -29.24 15.91 24.56
CA LYS A 127 -30.22 16.98 24.59
C LYS A 127 -31.05 17.14 23.31
N LEU A 128 -30.94 16.22 22.36
CA LEU A 128 -31.72 16.26 21.11
C LEU A 128 -32.43 14.94 20.80
N THR A 129 -32.94 14.25 21.83
CA THR A 129 -34.14 13.42 21.65
C THR A 129 -35.32 14.34 21.36
N PRO A 130 -35.96 14.26 20.17
CA PRO A 130 -37.25 14.90 19.98
C PRO A 130 -38.24 14.31 20.99
N PRO A 131 -39.10 15.12 21.62
CA PRO A 131 -40.14 14.58 22.49
C PRO A 131 -41.00 13.60 21.69
N ALA A 132 -41.22 12.43 22.30
CA ALA A 132 -42.13 11.41 21.79
C ALA A 132 -43.46 12.06 21.39
N LYS A 133 -43.91 11.74 20.17
CA LYS A 133 -45.24 12.05 19.69
C LYS A 133 -46.00 10.75 19.52
#